data_AF-A0A5B7C7Y4-F1
#
_entry.id   AF-A0A5B7C7Y4-F1
#
_cell.length_a   1.000
_cell.length_b   1.000
_cell.length_c   1.000
_cell.angle_alpha   90.00
_cell.angle_beta   90.00
_cell.angle_gamma   90.00
#
_symmetry.space_group_name_H-M   'P 1'
#
loop_
_entity.id
_entity.type
_entity.pdbx_description
1 polymer ?
#
loop_
_entity_poly.entity_id
_entity_poly.type
_entity_poly.pdbx_seq_one_letter_code
_entity_poly.pdbx_strand_id
1 'polypeptide(L)'
;LLGMYMNSQGKIDANILFSEFPNPKSAVLWTAIISGHAQNDCSEEALQLYQEMRSYNAMPDQATFASVLRACAILASLRDGREIHSLICHTGFDSDELTGSALVDMYAK
;
A
#
# COMPACT_ATOMS: atom_id res chain seq x y z
N LEU A 1 -13.97 -2.58 15.20
CA LEU A 1 -12.92 -1.64 15.64
C LEU A 1 -12.30 -0.90 14.44
N LEU A 2 -11.73 -1.56 13.43
CA LEU A 2 -11.27 -0.87 12.19
C LEU A 2 -12.43 -0.27 11.35
N GLY A 3 -13.58 -0.94 11.30
CA GLY A 3 -14.77 -0.44 10.58
C GLY A 3 -15.41 0.84 11.15
N MET A 4 -15.02 1.30 12.35
CA MET A 4 -15.54 2.57 12.92
C MET A 4 -14.75 3.79 12.43
N TYR A 5 -13.50 3.63 12.00
CA TYR A 5 -12.67 4.70 11.43
C TYR A 5 -12.87 4.88 9.92
N MET A 6 -13.59 3.94 9.30
CA MET A 6 -13.98 3.98 7.90
C MET A 6 -15.36 4.64 7.76
N ASN A 7 -15.51 5.93 8.07
CA ASN A 7 -16.77 6.61 7.75
C ASN A 7 -16.60 7.57 6.58
N SER A 8 -17.31 7.22 5.49
CA SER A 8 -17.84 8.03 4.39
C SER A 8 -17.30 9.46 4.19
N GLN A 9 -15.98 9.60 4.04
CA GLN A 9 -15.22 10.60 3.25
C GLN A 9 -13.70 10.31 3.42
N GLY A 10 -13.36 9.05 3.68
CA GLY A 10 -12.31 8.60 4.62
C GLY A 10 -10.86 8.93 4.27
N LYS A 11 -10.39 10.10 4.70
CA LYS A 11 -8.98 10.31 5.03
C LYS A 11 -8.73 9.86 6.46
N ILE A 12 -8.21 8.64 6.63
CA ILE A 12 -7.58 8.25 7.89
C ILE A 12 -6.24 8.99 7.93
N ASP A 13 -6.09 9.96 8.82
CA ASP A 13 -4.76 10.51 9.07
C ASP A 13 -3.92 9.41 9.72
N ALA A 14 -2.97 8.88 8.97
CA ALA A 14 -2.05 7.85 9.43
C ALA A 14 -1.38 8.28 10.73
N ASN A 15 -1.11 9.58 10.92
CA ASN A 15 -0.55 10.12 12.15
C ASN A 15 -1.44 9.90 13.36
N ILE A 16 -2.76 10.03 13.22
CA ILE A 16 -3.72 9.82 14.32
C ILE A 16 -3.75 8.34 14.69
N LEU A 17 -3.76 7.44 13.70
CA LEU A 17 -3.70 6.01 13.99
C LEU A 17 -2.37 5.66 14.66
N PHE A 18 -1.24 6.11 14.12
CA PHE A 18 0.06 5.79 14.69
C PHE A 18 0.31 6.45 16.07
N SER A 19 -0.32 7.59 16.38
CA SER A 19 -0.23 8.19 17.72
C SER A 19 -1.02 7.42 18.78
N GLU A 20 -2.11 6.75 18.39
CA GLU A 20 -2.97 6.00 19.29
C GLU A 20 -2.47 4.56 19.54
N PHE A 21 -1.65 4.01 18.63
CA PHE A 21 -1.13 2.64 18.77
C PHE A 21 0.34 2.62 19.25
N PRO A 22 0.67 1.89 20.33
CA PRO A 22 1.99 1.91 20.97
C PRO A 22 3.13 1.31 20.12
N ASN A 23 2.87 0.83 18.90
CA ASN A 23 3.90 0.25 18.04
C ASN A 23 3.73 0.67 16.55
N PRO A 24 4.43 1.73 16.09
CA PRO A 24 4.35 2.24 14.72
C PRO A 24 4.94 1.30 13.65
N LYS A 25 5.41 0.10 14.04
CA LYS A 25 6.00 -0.91 13.15
C LYS A 25 5.05 -2.03 12.74
N SER A 26 3.77 -1.98 13.12
CA SER A 26 2.83 -3.05 12.74
C SER A 26 2.57 -3.03 11.23
N ALA A 27 3.11 -4.03 10.51
CA ALA A 27 2.87 -4.20 9.08
C ALA A 27 1.38 -4.29 8.75
N VAL A 28 0.58 -4.87 9.66
CA VAL A 28 -0.89 -4.96 9.51
C VAL A 28 -1.55 -3.58 9.51
N LEU A 29 -1.09 -2.63 10.34
CA LEU A 29 -1.66 -1.28 10.36
C LEU A 29 -1.31 -0.50 9.09
N TRP A 30 -0.05 -0.58 8.66
CA TRP A 30 0.41 0.01 7.39
C TRP A 30 -0.41 -0.52 6.21
N THR A 31 -0.54 -1.84 6.12
CA THR A 31 -1.32 -2.51 5.07
C THR A 31 -2.77 -2.03 5.05
N ALA A 32 -3.41 -1.92 6.23
CA ALA A 32 -4.79 -1.47 6.34
C ALA A 32 -4.97 -0.02 5.86
N ILE A 33 -4.10 0.91 6.29
CA ILE A 33 -4.20 2.32 5.91
C ILE A 33 -3.90 2.51 4.41
N ILE A 34 -2.84 1.87 3.90
CA ILE A 34 -2.45 1.95 2.49
C ILE A 34 -3.58 1.39 1.61
N SER A 35 -4.12 0.21 1.96
CA SER A 35 -5.22 -0.41 1.22
C SER A 35 -6.47 0.47 1.25
N GLY A 36 -6.76 1.10 2.38
CA GLY A 36 -7.87 2.05 2.52
C GLY A 36 -7.74 3.23 1.56
N HIS A 37 -6.56 3.86 1.48
CA HIS A 37 -6.34 4.99 0.57
C HIS A 37 -6.38 4.58 -0.90
N ALA A 38 -5.75 3.45 -1.26
CA ALA A 38 -5.77 2.92 -2.62
C ALA A 38 -7.17 2.53 -3.11
N GLN A 39 -8.12 2.26 -2.21
CA GLN A 39 -9.51 1.93 -2.54
C GLN A 39 -10.44 3.15 -2.62
N ASN A 40 -10.06 4.30 -2.06
CA ASN A 40 -10.87 5.52 -2.00
C ASN A 40 -10.33 6.64 -2.91
N ASP A 41 -9.75 6.26 -4.05
CA ASP A 41 -9.18 7.18 -5.05
C ASP A 41 -8.04 8.10 -4.55
N CYS A 42 -7.46 7.81 -3.38
CA CYS A 42 -6.31 8.52 -2.80
C CYS A 42 -5.00 7.80 -3.17
N SER A 43 -4.75 7.62 -4.48
CA SER A 43 -3.61 6.84 -4.97
C SER A 43 -2.25 7.47 -4.64
N GLU A 44 -2.16 8.80 -4.66
CA GLU A 44 -0.92 9.51 -4.33
C GLU A 44 -0.59 9.36 -2.84
N GLU A 45 -1.58 9.54 -1.97
CA GLU A 45 -1.42 9.33 -0.53
C GLU A 45 -1.05 7.87 -0.20
N ALA A 46 -1.62 6.90 -0.91
CA ALA A 46 -1.28 5.48 -0.73
C ALA A 46 0.21 5.21 -1.02
N LEU A 47 0.78 5.84 -2.05
CA LEU A 47 2.22 5.72 -2.36
C LEU A 47 3.10 6.45 -1.34
N GLN A 48 2.67 7.63 -0.85
CA GLN A 48 3.38 8.34 0.21
C GLN A 48 3.45 7.50 1.50
N LEU A 49 2.34 6.90 1.90
CA LEU A 49 2.28 6.02 3.06
C LEU A 49 3.14 4.75 2.88
N TYR A 50 3.22 4.21 1.67
CA TYR A 50 4.13 3.11 1.37
C TYR A 50 5.60 3.51 1.50
N GLN A 51 5.98 4.71 1.03
CA GLN A 51 7.33 5.23 1.23
C GLN A 51 7.65 5.41 2.71
N GLU A 52 6.68 5.91 3.49
CA GLU A 52 6.81 6.06 4.93
C GLU A 52 6.97 4.72 5.63
N MET A 53 6.12 3.72 5.33
CA MET A 53 6.25 2.33 5.80
C MET A 53 7.67 1.80 5.60
N ARG A 54 8.23 2.00 4.41
CA ARG A 54 9.60 1.58 4.08
C ARG A 54 10.66 2.32 4.89
N SER A 55 10.49 3.62 5.13
CA SER A 55 11.40 4.41 5.96
C SER A 55 11.45 3.93 7.42
N TYR A 56 10.34 3.38 7.92
CA TYR A 56 10.26 2.73 9.23
C TYR A 56 10.80 1.29 9.25
N ASN A 57 11.33 0.80 8.12
CA ASN A 57 11.75 -0.59 7.91
C ASN A 57 10.63 -1.62 8.17
N ALA A 58 9.36 -1.22 8.01
CA ALA A 58 8.25 -2.17 8.05
C ALA A 58 8.17 -2.90 6.70
N MET A 59 8.04 -4.23 6.75
CA MET A 59 8.00 -5.07 5.54
C MET A 59 6.61 -5.08 4.92
N PRO A 60 6.48 -4.73 3.62
CA PRO A 60 5.24 -4.91 2.88
C PRO A 60 4.85 -6.38 2.79
N ASP A 61 3.56 -6.65 2.78
CA ASP A 61 2.98 -7.95 2.46
C ASP A 61 2.29 -7.92 1.08
N GLN A 62 1.70 -9.04 0.69
CA GLN A 62 0.99 -9.20 -0.59
C GLN A 62 -0.11 -8.16 -0.79
N ALA A 63 -0.88 -7.88 0.27
CA ALA A 63 -1.98 -6.92 0.22
C ALA A 63 -1.47 -5.48 0.07
N THR A 64 -0.34 -5.15 0.72
CA THR A 64 0.37 -3.89 0.52
C THR A 64 0.78 -3.74 -0.93
N PHE A 65 1.47 -4.75 -1.50
CA PHE A 65 1.94 -4.72 -2.89
C PHE A 65 0.80 -4.55 -3.90
N ALA A 66 -0.27 -5.33 -3.76
CA ALA A 66 -1.43 -5.21 -4.64
C ALA A 66 -2.06 -3.81 -4.59
N SER A 67 -2.12 -3.20 -3.40
CA SER A 67 -2.67 -1.86 -3.22
C SER A 67 -1.81 -0.77 -3.86
N VAL A 68 -0.48 -0.82 -3.68
CA VAL A 68 0.42 0.19 -4.25
C VAL A 68 0.61 0.02 -5.75
N LEU A 69 0.57 -1.21 -6.28
CA LEU A 69 0.59 -1.46 -7.72
C LEU A 69 -0.66 -0.91 -8.40
N ARG A 70 -1.84 -1.06 -7.76
CA ARG A 70 -3.07 -0.42 -8.23
C ARG A 70 -2.96 1.09 -8.24
N ALA A 71 -2.39 1.69 -7.19
CA ALA A 71 -2.16 3.13 -7.12
C ALA A 71 -1.23 3.59 -8.26
N CYS A 72 -0.14 2.85 -8.54
CA CYS A 72 0.73 3.12 -9.68
C CYS A 72 -0.01 3.06 -11.02
N ALA A 73 -0.88 2.07 -11.20
CA ALA A 73 -1.68 1.91 -12.42
C ALA A 73 -2.65 3.09 -12.64
N ILE A 74 -3.34 3.53 -11.58
CA ILE A 74 -4.25 4.69 -11.63
C ILE A 74 -3.49 5.98 -11.95
N LEU A 75 -2.30 6.14 -11.38
CA LEU A 75 -1.44 7.32 -11.61
C LEU A 75 -0.61 7.24 -12.90
N ALA A 76 -0.70 6.13 -13.65
CA ALA A 76 0.18 5.82 -14.78
C ALA A 76 1.70 5.95 -14.45
N SER A 77 2.08 5.67 -13.20
CA SER A 77 3.46 5.81 -12.72
C SER A 77 4.26 4.53 -12.93
N LEU A 78 4.77 4.35 -14.16
CA LEU A 78 5.63 3.23 -14.51
C LEU A 78 6.95 3.21 -13.73
N ARG A 79 7.44 4.37 -13.27
CA ARG A 79 8.68 4.44 -12.48
C ARG A 79 8.48 3.75 -11.14
N ASP A 80 7.49 4.19 -10.38
CA ASP A 80 7.24 3.67 -9.04
C ASP A 80 6.81 2.20 -9.12
N GLY A 81 6.01 1.82 -10.13
CA GLY A 81 5.64 0.43 -10.39
C GLY A 81 6.84 -0.49 -10.63
N ARG A 82 7.88 -0.04 -11.36
CA ARG A 82 9.12 -0.83 -11.55
C ARG A 82 9.94 -0.96 -10.27
N GLU A 83 10.02 0.08 -9.46
CA GLU A 83 10.73 0.03 -8.18
C GLU A 83 10.06 -0.99 -7.23
N ILE A 84 8.73 -0.95 -7.17
CA ILE A 84 7.93 -1.90 -6.39
C ILE A 84 8.09 -3.33 -6.93
N HIS A 85 8.02 -3.52 -8.24
CA HIS A 85 8.24 -4.84 -8.87
C HIS A 85 9.63 -5.41 -8.54
N SER A 86 10.68 -4.60 -8.58
CA SER A 86 12.01 -5.03 -8.17
C SER A 86 12.01 -5.57 -6.73
N LEU A 87 11.35 -4.86 -5.80
CA LEU A 87 11.25 -5.30 -4.41
C LEU A 87 10.45 -6.60 -4.28
N ILE A 88 9.35 -6.75 -5.03
CA ILE A 88 8.53 -7.97 -5.06
C ILE A 88 9.39 -9.19 -5.44
N CYS A 89 10.23 -9.09 -6.48
CA CYS A 89 11.14 -10.16 -6.87
C CYS A 89 12.18 -10.48 -5.78
N HIS A 90 12.72 -9.44 -5.12
CA HIS A 90 13.71 -9.64 -4.04
C HIS A 90 13.11 -10.27 -2.79
N THR A 91 11.80 -10.14 -2.58
CA THR A 91 11.08 -10.65 -1.41
C THR A 91 10.36 -11.97 -1.68
N GLY A 92 10.32 -12.44 -2.94
CA GLY A 92 9.70 -13.70 -3.36
C GLY A 92 8.18 -13.63 -3.51
N PHE A 93 7.60 -12.42 -3.53
CA PHE A 93 6.16 -12.23 -3.76
C PHE A 93 5.78 -12.22 -5.25
N ASP A 94 6.74 -12.35 -6.16
CA ASP A 94 6.48 -12.49 -7.59
C ASP A 94 5.72 -13.79 -7.93
N SER A 95 5.84 -14.80 -7.06
CA SER A 95 5.09 -16.06 -7.17
C SER A 95 3.71 -16.03 -6.50
N ASP A 96 3.35 -14.93 -5.82
CA ASP A 96 2.04 -14.77 -5.19
C ASP A 96 0.97 -14.38 -6.22
N GLU A 97 -0.16 -15.08 -6.22
CA GLU A 97 -1.23 -14.91 -7.21
C GLU A 97 -1.83 -13.50 -7.20
N LEU A 98 -2.04 -12.94 -6.00
CA LEU A 98 -2.60 -11.60 -5.82
C LEU A 98 -1.63 -10.54 -6.36
N THR A 99 -0.36 -10.66 -6.01
CA THR A 99 0.71 -9.74 -6.44
C THR A 99 0.95 -9.84 -7.94
N GLY A 100 1.00 -11.06 -8.50
CA GLY A 100 1.15 -11.28 -9.94
C GLY A 100 0.00 -10.68 -10.76
N SER A 101 -1.24 -10.85 -10.31
CA SER A 101 -2.41 -10.24 -10.96
C SER A 101 -2.33 -8.70 -10.95
N ALA A 102 -1.90 -8.11 -9.83
CA ALA A 102 -1.73 -6.67 -9.72
C ALA A 102 -0.59 -6.13 -10.60
N LEU A 103 0.51 -6.87 -10.77
CA LEU A 103 1.59 -6.52 -11.70
C LEU A 103 1.10 -6.47 -13.15
N VAL A 104 0.32 -7.47 -13.56
CA VAL A 104 -0.25 -7.50 -14.91
C VAL A 104 -1.16 -6.29 -15.14
N ASP A 105 -2.06 -5.97 -14.22
CA ASP A 105 -2.93 -4.79 -14.33
C ASP A 105 -2.13 -3.49 -14.41
N MET A 106 -1.07 -3.35 -13.60
CA MET A 106 -0.22 -2.16 -13.60
C MET A 106 0.52 -1.95 -14.91
N TYR A 107 1.07 -3.00 -15.52
CA TYR A 107 1.77 -2.89 -16.80
C TYR A 107 0.85 -2.81 -18.02
N ALA A 108 -0.40 -3.23 -17.90
CA ALA A 108 -1.37 -3.22 -19.00
C ALA A 108 -2.07 -1.86 -19.19
N LYS A 109 -2.02 -0.97 -18.20
CA LYS A 109 -2.61 0.38 -18.21
C LYS A 109 -1.57 1.43 -18.58
#